data_AF-A0A8S0Q8Z5-F1
#
_entry.id   AF-A0A8S0Q8Z5-F1
#
_cell.length_a   1.000
_cell.length_b   1.000
_cell.length_c   1.000
_cell.angle_alpha   90.00
_cell.angle_beta   90.00
_cell.angle_gamma   90.00
#
_symmetry.space_group_name_H-M   'P 1'
#
loop_
_entity.id
_entity.type
_entity.pdbx_description
1 polymer ?
#
loop_
_entity_poly.entity_id
_entity_poly.type
_entity_poly.pdbx_seq_one_letter_code
_entity_poly.pdbx_strand_id
1 'polypeptide(L)'
;MDWNVLETKIKSWLHAVKIALKNMFYDERILCDSVFSSSEKIAESCFAEISRDAAINLFGFPEIFAKSKKILSPEKMFRALDLYEAISDLWPDIEMIFSYDSLSAMKCQGVVMFDFKATLRPMLSWWCRRWF
;
A
#
# COMPACT_ATOMS: atom_id res chain seq x y z
N MET A 1 16.57 -8.30 -10.47
CA MET A 1 15.81 -9.42 -9.88
C MET A 1 15.11 -10.17 -10.99
N ASP A 2 15.21 -11.49 -10.98
CA ASP A 2 14.49 -12.37 -11.90
C ASP A 2 12.98 -12.27 -11.70
N TRP A 3 12.25 -12.46 -12.80
CA TRP A 3 10.80 -12.29 -12.82
C TRP A 3 10.09 -13.25 -11.86
N ASN A 4 10.48 -14.53 -11.83
CA ASN A 4 9.87 -15.54 -10.95
C ASN A 4 10.00 -15.17 -9.46
N VAL A 5 11.14 -14.58 -9.08
CA VAL A 5 11.37 -14.13 -7.70
C VAL A 5 10.52 -12.90 -7.39
N LEU A 6 10.43 -11.96 -8.34
CA LEU A 6 9.60 -10.77 -8.20
C LEU A 6 8.11 -11.12 -8.11
N GLU A 7 7.63 -12.04 -8.94
CA GLU A 7 6.24 -12.49 -8.92
C GLU A 7 5.88 -13.15 -7.57
N THR A 8 6.78 -13.97 -7.03
CA THR A 8 6.61 -14.58 -5.71
C THR A 8 6.53 -13.51 -4.61
N LYS A 9 7.38 -12.49 -4.68
CA LYS A 9 7.34 -11.35 -3.76
C LYS A 9 6.04 -10.57 -3.86
N ILE A 10 5.51 -10.33 -5.06
CA ILE A 10 4.23 -9.65 -5.27
C ILE A 10 3.10 -10.46 -4.63
N LYS A 11 3.03 -11.76 -4.87
CA LYS A 11 2.01 -12.64 -4.26
C LYS A 11 2.11 -12.63 -2.73
N SER A 12 3.32 -12.71 -2.18
CA SER A 12 3.55 -12.63 -0.74
C SER A 12 3.10 -11.27 -0.19
N TRP A 13 3.38 -10.18 -0.91
CA TRP A 13 3.00 -8.84 -0.52
C TRP A 13 1.47 -8.66 -0.52
N LEU A 14 0.77 -9.17 -1.54
CA LEU A 14 -0.69 -9.12 -1.65
C LEU A 14 -1.40 -9.82 -0.46
N HIS A 15 -0.79 -10.87 0.08
CA HIS A 15 -1.29 -11.52 1.28
C HIS A 15 -0.92 -10.75 2.55
N ALA A 16 0.34 -10.33 2.66
CA ALA A 16 0.85 -9.62 3.83
C ALA A 16 0.15 -8.28 4.06
N VAL A 17 -0.13 -7.50 3.00
CA VAL A 17 -0.79 -6.19 3.12
C VAL A 17 -2.17 -6.28 3.74
N LYS A 18 -2.94 -7.33 3.41
CA LYS A 18 -4.28 -7.55 3.97
C LYS A 18 -4.22 -7.85 5.47
N ILE A 19 -3.27 -8.71 5.89
CA ILE A 19 -3.08 -9.07 7.29
C ILE A 19 -2.54 -7.87 8.09
N ALA A 20 -1.56 -7.16 7.53
CA ALA A 20 -0.93 -6.03 8.19
C ALA A 20 -1.95 -4.93 8.49
N LEU A 21 -2.81 -4.57 7.52
CA LEU A 21 -3.82 -3.53 7.72
C LEU A 21 -4.96 -3.99 8.62
N LYS A 22 -5.53 -5.17 8.38
CA LYS A 22 -6.73 -5.59 9.12
C LYS A 22 -6.46 -6.05 10.55
N ASN A 23 -5.25 -6.51 10.83
CA ASN A 23 -4.89 -7.01 12.15
C ASN A 23 -3.84 -6.09 12.76
N MET A 24 -2.60 -6.08 12.24
CA MET A 24 -1.48 -5.46 12.95
C MET A 24 -1.68 -3.96 13.21
N PHE A 25 -1.97 -3.16 12.18
CA PHE A 25 -2.14 -1.72 12.37
C PHE A 25 -3.46 -1.36 13.06
N TYR A 26 -4.52 -2.13 12.82
CA TYR A 26 -5.80 -1.91 13.48
C TYR A 26 -5.72 -2.21 14.98
N ASP A 27 -5.15 -3.36 15.35
CA ASP A 27 -4.97 -3.79 16.74
C ASP A 27 -3.99 -2.88 17.47
N GLU A 28 -2.88 -2.47 16.83
CA GLU A 28 -1.91 -1.54 17.43
C GLU A 28 -2.54 -0.18 17.74
N ARG A 29 -3.43 0.31 16.86
CA ARG A 29 -4.18 1.53 17.11
C ARG A 29 -5.08 1.38 18.33
N ILE A 30 -5.89 0.32 18.38
CA ILE A 30 -6.77 0.05 19.53
C ILE A 30 -5.96 -0.05 20.82
N LEU A 31 -4.80 -0.71 20.77
CA LEU A 31 -3.92 -0.85 21.91
C LEU A 31 -3.41 0.52 22.38
N CYS A 32 -2.89 1.35 21.47
CA CYS A 32 -2.44 2.71 21.76
C CYS A 32 -3.57 3.58 22.33
N ASP A 33 -4.77 3.54 21.74
CA ASP A 33 -5.94 4.27 22.23
C ASP A 33 -6.37 3.79 23.63
N SER A 34 -6.26 2.48 23.92
CA SER A 34 -6.62 1.90 25.22
C SER A 34 -5.60 2.23 26.32
N VAL A 35 -4.31 2.17 26.02
CA VAL A 35 -3.22 2.40 26.98
C VAL A 35 -3.06 3.90 27.26
N PHE A 36 -3.20 4.73 26.24
CA PHE A 36 -3.05 6.19 26.32
C PHE A 36 -4.40 6.91 26.27
N SER A 37 -5.45 6.30 26.81
CA SER A 37 -6.82 6.85 26.80
C SER A 37 -6.96 8.22 27.47
N SER A 38 -5.96 8.64 28.25
CA SER A 38 -5.88 9.94 28.90
C SER A 38 -5.34 11.05 27.99
N SER A 39 -4.71 10.73 26.86
CA SER A 39 -4.12 11.69 25.93
C SER A 39 -4.02 11.14 24.51
N GLU A 40 -4.93 11.60 23.65
CA GLU A 40 -4.98 11.25 22.23
C GLU A 40 -3.66 11.56 21.50
N LYS A 41 -3.00 12.67 21.84
CA LYS A 41 -1.72 13.06 21.23
C LYS A 41 -0.60 12.06 21.52
N ILE A 42 -0.61 11.46 22.72
CA ILE A 42 0.39 10.46 23.10
C ILE A 42 0.08 9.12 22.42
N ALA A 43 -1.21 8.74 22.36
CA ALA A 43 -1.67 7.57 21.61
C ALA A 43 -1.25 7.66 20.14
N GLU A 44 -1.54 8.80 19.49
CA GLU A 44 -1.18 9.09 18.11
C GLU A 44 0.33 9.00 17.88
N SER A 45 1.13 9.70 18.71
CA SER A 45 2.58 9.69 18.56
C SER A 45 3.17 8.30 18.76
N CYS A 46 2.66 7.52 19.73
CA CYS A 46 3.15 6.18 20.00
C CYS A 46 2.83 5.22 18.84
N PHE A 47 1.59 5.25 18.36
CA PHE A 47 1.17 4.50 17.19
C PHE A 47 2.05 4.83 15.99
N ALA A 48 2.25 6.12 15.70
CA ALA A 48 3.04 6.57 14.57
C ALA A 48 4.50 6.12 14.63
N GLU A 49 5.13 6.13 15.80
CA GLU A 49 6.50 5.64 15.98
C GLU A 49 6.61 4.13 15.71
N ILE A 50 5.68 3.34 16.25
CA ILE A 50 5.67 1.87 16.12
C ILE A 50 5.33 1.44 14.70
N SER A 51 4.36 2.12 14.08
CA SER A 51 3.85 1.76 12.75
C SER A 51 4.75 2.23 11.60
N ARG A 52 5.67 3.18 11.85
CA ARG A 52 6.42 3.87 10.79
C ARG A 52 7.19 2.95 9.87
N ASP A 53 8.11 2.17 10.42
CA ASP A 53 9.01 1.36 9.60
C ASP A 53 8.24 0.26 8.87
N ALA A 54 7.23 -0.30 9.52
CA ALA A 54 6.32 -1.27 8.90
C ALA A 54 5.54 -0.65 7.74
N ALA A 55 4.96 0.53 7.93
CA ALA A 55 4.20 1.23 6.90
C ALA A 55 5.09 1.62 5.71
N ILE A 56 6.28 2.18 5.96
CA ILE A 56 7.24 2.54 4.90
C ILE A 56 7.63 1.31 4.07
N ASN A 57 7.92 0.19 4.72
CA ASN A 57 8.30 -1.03 4.01
C ASN A 57 7.11 -1.62 3.23
N LEU A 58 5.91 -1.59 3.81
CA LEU A 58 4.72 -2.13 3.19
C LEU A 58 4.31 -1.31 1.96
N PHE A 59 4.24 0.01 2.09
CA PHE A 59 3.83 0.90 0.99
C PHE A 59 4.96 1.23 0.01
N GLY A 60 6.23 1.09 0.42
CA GLY A 60 7.38 1.31 -0.44
C GLY A 60 7.59 0.22 -1.49
N PHE A 61 7.21 -1.04 -1.22
CA PHE A 61 7.41 -2.13 -2.18
C PHE A 61 6.67 -1.91 -3.51
N PRO A 62 5.37 -1.61 -3.54
CA PRO A 62 4.67 -1.35 -4.79
C PRO A 62 5.14 -0.06 -5.47
N GLU A 63 5.58 0.96 -4.73
CA GLU A 63 6.16 2.19 -5.32
C GLU A 63 7.45 1.87 -6.10
N ILE A 64 8.33 1.06 -5.52
CA ILE A 64 9.56 0.60 -6.19
C ILE A 64 9.23 -0.25 -7.41
N PHE A 65 8.21 -1.11 -7.30
CA PHE A 65 7.71 -1.89 -8.44
C PHE A 65 7.19 -0.96 -9.54
N ALA A 66 6.40 0.05 -9.18
CA ALA A 66 5.78 1.03 -10.07
C ALA A 66 6.79 1.86 -10.87
N LYS A 67 7.91 2.23 -10.26
CA LYS A 67 9.00 2.98 -10.91
C LYS A 67 9.88 2.11 -11.83
N SER A 68 9.64 0.80 -11.89
CA SER A 68 10.44 -0.09 -12.71
C SER A 68 10.12 0.06 -14.19
N LYS A 69 11.11 0.47 -15.01
CA LYS A 69 11.02 0.53 -16.48
C LYS A 69 10.64 -0.79 -17.15
N LYS A 70 10.59 -1.89 -16.39
CA LYS A 70 10.32 -3.25 -16.86
C LYS A 70 8.83 -3.64 -16.84
N ILE A 71 7.91 -2.77 -16.43
CA ILE A 71 6.46 -3.08 -16.32
C ILE A 71 5.76 -3.34 -17.67
N LEU A 72 6.40 -3.00 -18.79
CA LEU A 72 5.81 -3.04 -20.14
C LEU A 72 5.48 -4.44 -20.68
N SER A 73 5.84 -5.53 -20.00
CA SER A 73 5.40 -6.88 -20.42
C SER A 73 3.99 -7.20 -19.90
N PRO A 74 3.16 -7.91 -20.67
CA PRO A 74 1.78 -8.22 -20.28
C PRO A 74 1.66 -8.86 -18.89
N GLU A 75 2.55 -9.82 -18.58
CA GLU A 75 2.60 -10.52 -17.28
C GLU A 75 2.87 -9.56 -16.10
N LYS A 76 3.72 -8.55 -16.30
CA LYS A 76 4.04 -7.54 -15.27
C LYS A 76 2.92 -6.53 -15.11
N MET A 77 2.23 -6.22 -16.20
CA MET A 77 1.06 -5.36 -16.17
C MET A 77 -0.09 -6.00 -15.38
N PHE A 78 -0.34 -7.31 -15.53
CA PHE A 78 -1.32 -7.99 -14.69
C PHE A 78 -0.96 -7.92 -13.21
N ARG A 79 0.30 -8.18 -12.85
CA ARG A 79 0.75 -8.04 -11.46
C ARG A 79 0.70 -6.61 -10.92
N ALA A 80 0.91 -5.61 -11.78
CA ALA A 80 0.68 -4.22 -11.44
C ALA A 80 -0.79 -3.96 -11.10
N LEU A 81 -1.71 -4.49 -11.90
CA LEU A 81 -3.14 -4.36 -11.64
C LEU A 81 -3.56 -5.05 -10.34
N ASP A 82 -3.05 -6.25 -10.06
CA ASP A 82 -3.31 -6.95 -8.79
C ASP A 82 -2.88 -6.11 -7.56
N LEU A 83 -1.71 -5.45 -7.64
CA LEU A 83 -1.21 -4.56 -6.59
C LEU A 83 -2.10 -3.34 -6.41
N TYR A 84 -2.53 -2.73 -7.52
CA TYR A 84 -3.43 -1.59 -7.51
C TYR A 84 -4.79 -1.94 -6.90
N GLU A 85 -5.39 -3.05 -7.33
CA GLU A 85 -6.68 -3.53 -6.83
C GLU A 85 -6.62 -3.78 -5.32
N ALA A 86 -5.61 -4.50 -4.84
CA ALA A 86 -5.46 -4.76 -3.41
C ALA A 86 -5.39 -3.48 -2.57
N ILE A 87 -4.69 -2.46 -3.05
CA ILE A 87 -4.55 -1.19 -2.33
C ILE A 87 -5.84 -0.37 -2.41
N SER A 88 -6.51 -0.38 -3.57
CA SER A 88 -7.80 0.27 -3.74
C SER A 88 -8.85 -0.31 -2.79
N ASP A 89 -8.86 -1.64 -2.64
CA ASP A 89 -9.77 -2.34 -1.73
C ASP A 89 -9.50 -2.02 -0.26
N LEU A 90 -8.22 -1.83 0.07
CA LEU A 90 -7.76 -1.55 1.44
C LEU A 90 -7.71 -0.04 1.75
N TRP A 91 -8.02 0.82 0.78
CA TRP A 91 -7.97 2.27 0.95
C TRP A 91 -8.84 2.78 2.11
N PRO A 92 -10.09 2.32 2.29
CA PRO A 92 -10.91 2.75 3.43
C PRO A 92 -10.29 2.38 4.77
N ASP A 93 -9.67 1.19 4.86
CA ASP A 93 -8.97 0.74 6.07
C ASP A 93 -7.75 1.62 6.35
N ILE A 94 -6.99 2.00 5.31
CA ILE A 94 -5.83 2.91 5.43
C ILE A 94 -6.29 4.30 5.90
N GLU A 95 -7.34 4.86 5.32
CA GLU A 95 -7.86 6.18 5.71
C GLU A 95 -8.34 6.19 7.16
N MET A 96 -9.01 5.11 7.57
CA MET A 96 -9.44 4.91 8.94
C MET A 96 -8.23 4.79 9.87
N ILE A 97 -7.36 3.81 9.69
CA ILE A 97 -6.22 3.51 10.58
C ILE A 97 -5.29 4.70 10.72
N PHE A 98 -4.94 5.33 9.60
CA PHE A 98 -4.02 6.46 9.57
C PHE A 98 -4.77 7.80 9.66
N SER A 99 -5.95 7.86 10.29
CA SER A 99 -6.79 9.06 10.38
C SER A 99 -6.10 10.26 11.04
N TYR A 100 -5.09 10.02 11.86
CA TYR A 100 -4.35 11.06 12.58
C TYR A 100 -3.55 12.00 11.65
N ASP A 101 -3.43 13.28 12.03
CA ASP A 101 -2.74 14.31 11.23
C ASP A 101 -1.22 14.05 11.12
N SER A 102 -0.60 13.48 12.17
CA SER A 102 0.83 13.11 12.17
C SER A 102 1.20 12.03 11.15
N LEU A 103 0.21 11.29 10.63
CA LEU A 103 0.40 10.19 9.69
C LEU A 103 0.13 10.60 8.23
N SER A 104 -0.11 11.90 7.99
CA SER A 104 -0.29 12.47 6.65
C SER A 104 0.84 12.09 5.68
N ALA A 105 2.09 12.01 6.14
CA ALA A 105 3.23 11.57 5.34
C ALA A 105 3.15 10.09 4.92
N MET A 106 2.56 9.22 5.75
CA MET A 106 2.35 7.80 5.43
C MET A 106 1.18 7.63 4.44
N LYS A 107 0.11 8.44 4.58
CA LYS A 107 -0.95 8.54 3.57
C LYS A 107 -0.38 8.96 2.21
N CYS A 108 0.59 9.88 2.17
CA CYS A 108 1.20 10.33 0.92
C CYS A 108 1.86 9.19 0.13
N GLN A 109 2.44 8.17 0.78
CA GLN A 109 2.98 7.01 0.07
C GLN A 109 1.88 6.16 -0.58
N GLY A 110 0.72 6.01 0.08
CA GLY A 110 -0.48 5.46 -0.53
C GLY A 110 -0.99 6.29 -1.71
N VAL A 111 -0.81 7.62 -1.69
CA VAL A 111 -1.18 8.53 -2.80
C VAL A 111 -0.23 8.41 -3.99
N VAL A 112 1.07 8.11 -3.81
CA VAL A 112 1.98 7.80 -4.93
C VAL A 112 1.50 6.57 -5.71
N MET A 113 0.79 5.65 -5.04
CA MET A 113 0.09 4.54 -5.68
C MET A 113 -1.11 4.98 -6.54
N PHE A 114 -1.79 6.07 -6.20
CA PHE A 114 -2.86 6.62 -7.03
C PHE A 114 -2.31 7.20 -8.34
N ASP A 115 -1.07 7.72 -8.32
CA ASP A 115 -0.34 8.13 -9.52
C ASP A 115 0.09 6.91 -10.40
N PHE A 116 0.06 5.71 -9.82
CA PHE A 116 0.19 4.47 -10.59
C PHE A 116 -0.95 4.31 -11.61
N LYS A 117 -2.16 4.78 -11.29
CA LYS A 117 -3.28 4.83 -12.25
C LYS A 117 -2.97 5.75 -13.44
N ALA A 118 -2.29 6.88 -13.21
CA ALA A 118 -1.85 7.77 -14.29
C ALA A 118 -0.77 7.10 -15.15
N THR A 119 0.15 6.38 -14.52
CA THR A 119 1.20 5.58 -15.17
C THR A 119 0.62 4.42 -16.00
N LEU A 120 -0.44 3.77 -15.52
CA LEU A 120 -1.11 2.65 -16.19
C LEU A 120 -2.16 3.09 -17.23
N ARG A 121 -2.67 4.34 -17.18
CA ARG A 121 -3.68 4.87 -18.12
C ARG A 121 -3.32 4.66 -19.61
N PRO A 122 -2.12 5.04 -20.09
CA PRO A 122 -1.76 4.78 -21.49
C PRO A 122 -1.69 3.28 -21.80
N MET A 123 -1.27 2.44 -20.83
CA MET A 123 -1.18 0.99 -21.00
C MET A 123 -2.56 0.32 -21.07
N LEU A 124 -3.51 0.72 -20.21
CA LEU A 124 -4.91 0.30 -20.25
C LEU A 124 -5.58 0.70 -21.58
N SER A 125 -5.26 1.89 -22.11
CA SER A 125 -5.74 2.32 -23.43
C SER A 125 -5.18 1.50 -24.59
N TRP A 126 -3.96 0.94 -24.42
CA TRP A 126 -3.32 0.04 -25.39
C TRP A 126 -3.93 -1.36 -25.32
N TRP A 127 -4.26 -1.80 -24.10
CA TRP A 127 -4.88 -3.08 -23.82
C TRP A 127 -6.31 -3.15 -24.37
N CYS A 128 -7.14 -2.11 -24.12
CA CYS A 128 -8.49 -2.02 -24.69
C CYS A 128 -8.48 -2.01 -26.22
N ARG A 129 -7.48 -1.37 -26.86
CA ARG A 129 -7.36 -1.30 -28.33
C ARG A 129 -6.87 -2.58 -29.01
N ARG A 130 -6.34 -3.53 -28.25
CA ARG A 130 -5.78 -4.78 -28.80
C ARG A 130 -6.71 -5.99 -28.58
N TRP A 131 -7.72 -5.83 -27.73
CA TRP A 131 -8.70 -6.88 -27.39
C TRP A 131 -10.16 -6.47 -27.70
N PHE A 132 -10.39 -5.27 -28.20
CA PHE A 132 -11.64 -4.76 -28.77
C PHE A 132 -11.32 -3.97 -30.03
#